data_AF-A0A9P4XRY1-F1
#
_entry.id   AF-A0A9P4XRY1-F1
#
_cell.length_a   1.000
_cell.length_b   1.000
_cell.length_c   1.000
_cell.angle_alpha   90.00
_cell.angle_beta   90.00
_cell.angle_gamma   90.00
#
_symmetry.space_group_name_H-M   'P 1'
#
loop_
_entity.id
_entity.type
_entity.pdbx_description
1 polymer ?
#
loop_
_entity_poly.entity_id
_entity_poly.type
_entity_poly.pdbx_seq_one_letter_code
_entity_poly.pdbx_strand_id
1 'polypeptide(L)'
;MRGDKYTGVSLQTLDPKVFDHGTVLVQTPSPGLPIPAGTTLQNLTEALAKVGAEMIVQGLRDGLHVPPYTDAGWMGKQLKDEELVHAPKVGKGESQIKWSEWTPSHFERFVNIFNTVWTQAKNNKGKFKRVLFWDAEAVPEHDVMGRDGEVVFRFESGNEGKDIQKAVRIDDERDAFYVQTAQGGWVRVKSVKVDGKTTQTARIGMREFLKKMK
;
A
#
# COMPACT_ATOMS: atom_id res chain seq x y z
N MET A 1 3.15 -1.09 4.22
CA MET A 1 3.52 -0.15 3.13
C MET A 1 4.98 -0.27 2.70
N ARG A 2 5.95 -0.28 3.63
CA ARG A 2 7.41 -0.32 3.33
C ARG A 2 7.91 -1.54 2.56
N GLY A 3 7.22 -2.66 2.66
CA GLY A 3 7.63 -3.89 2.00
C GLY A 3 8.19 -4.97 2.91
N ASP A 4 8.13 -4.73 4.22
CA ASP A 4 8.57 -5.62 5.29
C ASP A 4 8.09 -7.07 5.07
N LYS A 5 9.00 -8.03 5.29
CA LYS A 5 8.76 -9.47 5.14
C LYS A 5 8.26 -10.13 6.42
N TYR A 6 8.52 -9.49 7.55
CA TYR A 6 8.13 -9.93 8.88
C TYR A 6 7.49 -8.78 9.65
N THR A 7 6.62 -9.12 10.58
CA THR A 7 6.01 -8.23 11.55
C THR A 7 5.87 -8.97 12.88
N GLY A 8 5.23 -8.38 13.89
CA GLY A 8 4.94 -9.09 15.11
C GLY A 8 4.13 -8.27 16.07
N VAL A 9 3.98 -8.82 17.27
CA VAL A 9 3.36 -8.17 18.42
C VAL A 9 4.39 -8.09 19.54
N SER A 10 4.35 -6.98 20.28
CA SER A 10 5.09 -6.78 21.52
C SER A 10 4.09 -6.42 22.62
N LEU A 11 4.24 -7.03 23.79
CA LEU A 11 3.62 -6.56 25.03
C LEU A 11 4.65 -5.70 25.75
N GLN A 12 4.29 -4.45 26.03
CA GLN A 12 5.17 -3.49 26.69
C GLN A 12 4.46 -2.78 27.82
N THR A 13 5.23 -2.21 28.76
CA THR A 13 4.71 -1.24 29.71
C THR A 13 4.27 0.03 28.98
N LEU A 14 3.53 0.90 29.66
CA LEU A 14 3.37 2.27 29.19
C LEU A 14 4.60 3.10 29.58
N ASP A 15 5.02 4.02 28.73
CA ASP A 15 5.94 5.09 29.09
C ASP A 15 5.13 6.37 29.37
N PRO A 16 5.42 7.11 30.46
CA PRO A 16 4.63 8.26 30.86
C PRO A 16 4.78 9.50 29.95
N LYS A 17 5.75 9.51 29.03
CA LYS A 17 6.11 10.69 28.24
C LYS A 17 6.09 10.44 26.74
N VAL A 18 6.48 9.25 26.29
CA VAL A 18 6.72 8.96 24.87
C VAL A 18 5.92 7.75 24.43
N PHE A 19 5.24 7.88 23.29
CA PHE A 19 4.40 6.81 22.74
C PHE A 19 5.26 5.64 22.24
N ASP A 20 4.92 4.39 22.60
CA ASP A 20 5.64 3.16 22.24
C ASP A 20 7.10 3.06 22.76
N HIS A 21 7.41 3.67 23.92
CA HIS A 21 8.74 3.62 24.55
C HIS A 21 8.79 2.81 25.85
N GLY A 22 7.78 2.00 26.13
CA GLY A 22 7.76 1.17 27.34
C GLY A 22 8.82 0.07 27.32
N THR A 23 9.03 -0.57 28.47
CA THR A 23 9.85 -1.79 28.54
C THR A 23 9.10 -2.91 27.84
N VAL A 24 9.71 -3.57 26.86
CA VAL A 24 9.13 -4.72 26.17
C VAL A 24 9.23 -5.94 27.09
N LEU A 25 8.10 -6.40 27.58
CA LEU A 25 7.98 -7.52 28.52
C LEU A 25 8.05 -8.88 27.82
N VAL A 26 7.45 -8.95 26.63
CA VAL A 26 7.54 -10.10 25.74
C VAL A 26 7.28 -9.64 24.31
N GLN A 27 7.93 -10.29 23.35
CA GLN A 27 7.80 -10.00 21.93
C GLN A 27 7.68 -11.31 21.16
N THR A 28 7.03 -11.28 20.01
CA THR A 28 7.09 -12.37 19.04
C THR A 28 8.56 -12.77 18.79
N PRO A 29 8.91 -14.07 18.83
CA PRO A 29 10.29 -14.52 18.61
C PRO A 29 10.88 -14.04 17.28
N SER A 30 12.20 -13.82 17.25
CA SER A 30 12.94 -13.44 16.04
C SER A 30 12.81 -14.51 14.94
N PRO A 31 12.64 -14.14 13.64
CA PRO A 31 12.65 -12.78 13.07
C PRO A 31 11.29 -12.07 13.10
N GLY A 32 10.30 -12.62 13.81
CA GLY A 32 8.90 -12.19 13.78
C GLY A 32 8.00 -13.17 13.01
N LEU A 33 6.74 -12.79 12.86
CA LEU A 33 5.76 -13.49 12.03
C LEU A 33 5.94 -13.12 10.57
N PRO A 34 6.02 -14.09 9.64
CA PRO A 34 6.10 -13.79 8.22
C PRO A 34 4.83 -13.08 7.73
N ILE A 35 4.99 -12.11 6.84
CA ILE A 35 3.90 -11.47 6.12
C ILE A 35 3.72 -12.22 4.79
N PRO A 36 2.62 -12.98 4.61
CA PRO A 36 2.37 -13.68 3.35
C PRO A 36 2.28 -12.72 2.16
N ALA A 37 2.73 -13.17 0.99
CA ALA A 37 2.54 -12.43 -0.25
C ALA A 37 1.02 -12.20 -0.50
N GLY A 38 0.66 -11.00 -0.94
CA GLY A 38 -0.74 -10.66 -1.20
C GLY A 38 -1.61 -10.46 0.05
N THR A 39 -1.05 -10.50 1.27
CA THR A 39 -1.87 -10.31 2.48
C THR A 39 -2.55 -8.94 2.47
N THR A 40 -3.82 -8.91 2.86
CA THR A 40 -4.57 -7.67 3.05
C THR A 40 -4.32 -7.09 4.43
N LEU A 41 -4.58 -5.79 4.61
CA LEU A 41 -4.51 -5.16 5.93
C LEU A 41 -5.45 -5.85 6.93
N GLN A 42 -6.66 -6.21 6.51
CA GLN A 42 -7.64 -6.89 7.35
C GLN A 42 -7.12 -8.25 7.82
N ASN A 43 -6.68 -9.12 6.91
CA ASN A 43 -6.18 -10.46 7.26
C ASN A 43 -4.98 -10.37 8.19
N LEU A 44 -4.07 -9.42 7.94
CA LEU A 44 -2.91 -9.21 8.80
C LEU A 44 -3.33 -8.71 10.20
N THR A 45 -4.32 -7.84 10.27
CA THR A 45 -4.85 -7.31 11.53
C THR A 45 -5.50 -8.42 12.36
N GLU A 46 -6.34 -9.24 11.75
CA GLU A 46 -7.00 -10.37 12.41
C GLU A 46 -5.99 -11.40 12.92
N ALA A 47 -4.97 -11.74 12.11
CA ALA A 47 -3.91 -12.65 12.50
C ALA A 47 -3.10 -12.11 13.70
N LEU A 48 -2.72 -10.83 13.68
CA LEU A 48 -1.96 -10.20 14.76
C LEU A 48 -2.81 -9.98 16.02
N ALA A 49 -4.11 -9.71 15.87
CA ALA A 49 -5.03 -9.57 16.99
C ALA A 49 -5.12 -10.87 17.80
N LYS A 50 -5.17 -12.03 17.14
CA LYS A 50 -5.14 -13.33 17.81
C LYS A 50 -3.84 -13.52 18.61
N VAL A 51 -2.70 -13.28 17.98
CA VAL A 51 -1.37 -13.41 18.63
C VAL A 51 -1.26 -12.46 19.82
N GLY A 52 -1.70 -11.21 19.67
CA GLY A 52 -1.69 -10.23 20.76
C GLY A 52 -2.60 -10.62 21.93
N ALA A 53 -3.80 -11.16 21.64
CA ALA A 53 -4.73 -11.63 22.66
C ALA A 53 -4.16 -12.82 23.45
N GLU A 54 -3.53 -13.77 22.77
CA GLU A 54 -2.85 -14.89 23.43
C GLU A 54 -1.66 -14.39 24.28
N MET A 55 -0.86 -13.49 23.73
CA MET A 55 0.31 -12.90 24.41
C MET A 55 -0.07 -12.13 25.67
N ILE A 56 -1.13 -11.31 25.64
CA ILE A 56 -1.56 -10.56 26.84
C ILE A 56 -2.13 -11.48 27.91
N VAL A 57 -2.95 -12.48 27.54
CA VAL A 57 -3.50 -13.45 28.52
C VAL A 57 -2.38 -14.23 29.19
N GLN A 58 -1.40 -14.68 28.41
CA GLN A 58 -0.27 -15.42 28.96
C GLN A 58 0.63 -14.52 29.81
N GLY A 59 0.94 -13.30 29.36
CA GLY A 59 1.73 -12.34 30.13
C GLY A 59 1.09 -11.94 31.47
N LEU A 60 -0.25 -11.91 31.55
CA LEU A 60 -0.96 -11.71 32.81
C LEU A 60 -0.80 -12.91 33.76
N ARG A 61 -0.93 -14.15 33.25
CA ARG A 61 -0.76 -15.38 34.03
C ARG A 61 0.66 -15.54 34.56
N ASP A 62 1.65 -15.17 33.75
CA ASP A 62 3.07 -15.24 34.10
C ASP A 62 3.52 -14.09 34.99
N GLY A 63 2.61 -13.15 35.32
CA GLY A 63 2.91 -12.04 36.21
C GLY A 63 3.82 -10.96 35.60
N LEU A 64 3.95 -10.90 34.27
CA LEU A 64 4.87 -9.95 33.58
C LEU A 64 4.55 -8.48 33.87
N HIS A 65 3.32 -8.19 34.29
CA HIS A 65 2.86 -6.85 34.67
C HIS A 65 3.36 -6.41 36.06
N VAL A 66 3.91 -7.32 36.86
CA VAL A 66 4.43 -7.04 38.21
C VAL A 66 5.93 -6.74 38.15
N PRO A 67 6.40 -5.58 38.66
CA PRO A 67 7.83 -5.29 38.74
C PRO A 67 8.61 -6.29 39.61
N PRO A 68 9.93 -6.45 39.40
CA PRO A 68 10.77 -5.71 38.45
C PRO A 68 10.63 -6.21 36.99
N TYR A 69 10.64 -5.28 36.04
CA TYR A 69 10.56 -5.60 34.62
C TYR A 69 11.93 -5.97 34.03
N THR A 70 11.93 -6.97 33.14
CA THR A 70 13.12 -7.37 32.36
C THR A 70 12.82 -7.13 30.88
N ASP A 71 13.72 -6.42 30.18
CA ASP A 71 13.54 -6.12 28.76
C ASP A 71 13.85 -7.34 27.87
N ALA A 72 12.78 -7.91 27.31
CA ALA A 72 12.77 -9.03 26.39
C ALA A 72 12.75 -8.62 24.90
N GLY A 73 12.77 -7.32 24.59
CA GLY A 73 12.72 -6.81 23.22
C GLY A 73 14.01 -7.07 22.44
N TRP A 74 14.01 -8.06 21.54
CA TRP A 74 15.18 -8.35 20.69
C TRP A 74 15.33 -7.34 19.56
N MET A 75 14.22 -6.83 19.01
CA MET A 75 14.25 -5.89 17.88
C MET A 75 14.89 -4.55 18.27
N GLY A 76 14.55 -4.00 19.45
CA GLY A 76 15.16 -2.76 19.93
C GLY A 76 16.68 -2.89 20.15
N LYS A 77 17.15 -4.06 20.59
CA LYS A 77 18.58 -4.36 20.72
C LYS A 77 19.27 -4.44 19.36
N GLN A 78 18.61 -5.01 18.36
CA GLN A 78 19.13 -5.08 16.99
C GLN A 78 19.20 -3.71 16.32
N LEU A 79 18.21 -2.85 16.54
CA LEU A 79 18.11 -1.52 15.95
C LEU A 79 18.81 -0.43 16.76
N LYS A 80 19.61 -0.78 17.77
CA LYS A 80 20.16 0.18 18.75
C LYS A 80 20.97 1.32 18.11
N ASP A 81 21.66 1.03 17.00
CA ASP A 81 22.46 1.99 16.25
C ASP A 81 21.78 2.44 14.94
N GLU A 82 20.52 2.06 14.72
CA GLU A 82 19.73 2.42 13.55
C GLU A 82 18.74 3.54 13.86
N GLU A 83 18.44 4.36 12.86
CA GLU A 83 17.39 5.38 12.98
C GLU A 83 16.01 4.71 13.02
N LEU A 84 15.31 4.85 14.15
CA LEU A 84 13.97 4.27 14.31
C LEU A 84 12.98 4.93 13.36
N VAL A 85 12.40 4.12 12.48
CA VAL A 85 11.38 4.59 11.53
C VAL A 85 9.99 4.48 12.15
N HIS A 86 9.45 5.62 12.57
CA HIS A 86 8.06 5.70 13.02
C HIS A 86 7.07 5.35 11.90
N ALA A 87 6.01 4.62 12.25
CA ALA A 87 4.87 4.40 11.38
C ALA A 87 3.87 5.57 11.53
N PRO A 88 3.85 6.54 10.61
CA PRO A 88 2.96 7.69 10.75
C PRO A 88 1.50 7.24 10.63
N LYS A 89 0.60 8.05 11.20
CA LYS A 89 -0.84 7.88 10.99
C LYS A 89 -1.14 7.92 9.50
N VAL A 90 -1.93 6.95 9.04
CA VAL A 90 -2.32 6.85 7.64
C VAL A 90 -3.45 7.84 7.33
N GLY A 91 -3.17 8.82 6.47
CA GLY A 91 -4.15 9.76 5.92
C GLY A 91 -4.79 9.31 4.59
N LYS A 92 -5.45 10.26 3.93
CA LYS A 92 -6.12 10.05 2.62
C LYS A 92 -5.15 10.17 1.43
N GLY A 93 -3.95 10.73 1.63
CA GLY A 93 -2.97 10.95 0.57
C GLY A 93 -2.10 9.72 0.28
N GLU A 94 -2.06 8.78 1.22
CA GLU A 94 -1.13 7.66 1.24
C GLU A 94 -1.44 6.62 0.15
N SER A 95 -2.71 6.53 -0.27
CA SER A 95 -3.11 5.71 -1.41
C SER A 95 -2.98 6.42 -2.77
N GLN A 96 -2.43 7.63 -2.81
CA GLN A 96 -2.13 8.30 -4.08
C GLN A 96 -0.97 7.60 -4.79
N ILE A 97 -1.15 7.32 -6.07
CA ILE A 97 -0.11 6.70 -6.89
C ILE A 97 1.06 7.66 -7.05
N LYS A 98 2.23 7.28 -6.54
CA LYS A 98 3.48 8.01 -6.74
C LYS A 98 4.13 7.57 -8.05
N TRP A 99 3.65 8.13 -9.16
CA TRP A 99 4.01 7.72 -10.53
C TRP A 99 5.51 7.72 -10.89
N SER A 100 6.34 8.46 -10.15
CA SER A 100 7.79 8.50 -10.36
C SER A 100 8.55 7.43 -9.55
N GLU A 101 7.95 6.88 -8.50
CA GLU A 101 8.60 6.00 -7.53
C GLU A 101 8.06 4.57 -7.60
N TRP A 102 6.75 4.41 -7.80
CA TRP A 102 6.09 3.13 -7.66
C TRP A 102 6.47 2.16 -8.79
N THR A 103 6.93 0.99 -8.36
CA THR A 103 7.07 -0.24 -9.16
C THR A 103 5.72 -0.94 -9.28
N PRO A 104 5.56 -1.94 -10.18
CA PRO A 104 4.31 -2.71 -10.26
C PRO A 104 3.89 -3.34 -8.93
N SER A 105 4.84 -3.88 -8.15
CA SER A 105 4.54 -4.47 -6.83
C SER A 105 4.04 -3.46 -5.79
N HIS A 106 4.28 -2.15 -5.98
CA HIS A 106 3.70 -1.13 -5.12
C HIS A 106 2.19 -1.04 -5.33
N PHE A 107 1.69 -1.18 -6.56
CA PHE A 107 0.25 -1.12 -6.83
C PHE A 107 -0.50 -2.22 -6.09
N GLU A 108 -0.06 -3.47 -6.23
CA GLU A 108 -0.64 -4.62 -5.52
C GLU A 108 -0.61 -4.41 -4.01
N ARG A 109 0.56 -4.03 -3.47
CA ARG A 109 0.73 -3.85 -2.04
C ARG A 109 -0.21 -2.78 -1.50
N PHE A 110 -0.33 -1.64 -2.18
CA PHE A 110 -1.19 -0.56 -1.73
C PHE A 110 -2.67 -0.87 -1.95
N VAL A 111 -3.05 -1.59 -3.01
CA VAL A 111 -4.42 -2.11 -3.17
C VAL A 111 -4.76 -3.08 -2.03
N ASN A 112 -3.87 -3.99 -1.66
CA ASN A 112 -4.11 -4.91 -0.52
C ASN A 112 -4.22 -4.19 0.84
N ILE A 113 -3.64 -3.00 0.97
CA ILE A 113 -3.72 -2.19 2.19
C ILE A 113 -4.97 -1.30 2.20
N PHE A 114 -5.30 -0.68 1.07
CA PHE A 114 -6.29 0.40 0.97
C PHE A 114 -7.55 0.04 0.19
N ASN A 115 -7.63 -1.17 -0.37
CA ASN A 115 -8.57 -1.65 -1.39
C ASN A 115 -8.51 -0.90 -2.74
N THR A 116 -8.05 0.35 -2.73
CA THR A 116 -7.90 1.18 -3.91
C THR A 116 -6.66 2.05 -3.82
N VAL A 117 -6.11 2.38 -4.98
CA VAL A 117 -5.14 3.46 -5.14
C VAL A 117 -5.73 4.52 -6.06
N TRP A 118 -5.31 5.77 -5.92
CA TRP A 118 -5.93 6.86 -6.69
C TRP A 118 -4.92 7.75 -7.39
N THR A 119 -5.37 8.37 -8.46
CA THR A 119 -4.64 9.39 -9.21
C THR A 119 -5.61 10.44 -9.74
N GLN A 120 -5.08 11.58 -10.16
CA GLN A 120 -5.78 12.46 -11.09
C GLN A 120 -5.43 12.05 -12.52
N ALA A 121 -6.40 12.02 -13.43
CA ALA A 121 -6.18 11.79 -14.86
C ALA A 121 -6.79 12.93 -15.69
N LYS A 122 -6.07 13.38 -16.71
CA LYS A 122 -6.48 14.49 -17.59
C LYS A 122 -7.37 13.98 -18.72
N ASN A 123 -8.60 14.45 -18.80
CA ASN A 123 -9.52 14.05 -19.86
C ASN A 123 -9.26 14.80 -21.18
N ASN A 124 -9.98 14.41 -22.23
CA ASN A 124 -9.93 15.05 -23.55
C ASN A 124 -10.33 16.56 -23.57
N LYS A 125 -10.98 17.07 -22.51
CA LYS A 125 -11.29 18.50 -22.32
C LYS A 125 -10.21 19.24 -21.54
N GLY A 126 -9.09 18.59 -21.23
CA GLY A 126 -7.99 19.16 -20.46
C GLY A 126 -8.24 19.27 -18.95
N LYS A 127 -9.35 18.75 -18.44
CA LYS A 127 -9.70 18.78 -17.01
C LYS A 127 -9.21 17.52 -16.31
N PHE A 128 -8.70 17.67 -15.09
CA PHE A 128 -8.37 16.54 -14.24
C PHE A 128 -9.60 16.01 -13.50
N LYS A 129 -9.68 14.69 -13.40
CA LYS A 129 -10.64 14.00 -12.53
C LYS A 129 -9.91 12.97 -11.69
N ARG A 130 -10.38 12.78 -10.46
CA ARG A 130 -9.90 11.69 -9.61
C ARG A 130 -10.38 10.36 -10.17
N VAL A 131 -9.46 9.40 -10.24
CA VAL A 131 -9.73 8.02 -10.62
C VAL A 131 -9.19 7.11 -9.53
N LEU A 132 -10.05 6.24 -9.02
CA LEU A 132 -9.70 5.15 -8.12
C LEU A 132 -9.48 3.90 -8.97
N PHE A 133 -8.31 3.29 -8.85
CA PHE A 133 -8.01 1.99 -9.41
C PHE A 133 -8.32 0.92 -8.39
N TRP A 134 -9.11 -0.04 -8.85
CA TRP A 134 -9.43 -1.28 -8.15
C TRP A 134 -8.73 -2.42 -8.88
N ASP A 135 -8.36 -3.47 -8.14
CA ASP A 135 -7.75 -4.68 -8.71
C ASP A 135 -6.55 -4.36 -9.62
N ALA A 136 -5.61 -3.56 -9.10
CA ALA A 136 -4.39 -3.19 -9.80
C ALA A 136 -3.27 -4.18 -9.44
N GLU A 137 -2.79 -4.92 -10.44
CA GLU A 137 -1.79 -5.99 -10.25
C GLU A 137 -0.62 -5.88 -11.23
N ALA A 138 0.55 -6.31 -10.79
CA ALA A 138 1.73 -6.41 -11.64
C ALA A 138 1.53 -7.54 -12.67
N VAL A 139 1.93 -7.29 -13.91
CA VAL A 139 1.86 -8.29 -14.98
C VAL A 139 3.16 -8.31 -15.78
N PRO A 140 3.58 -9.48 -16.28
CA PRO A 140 4.73 -9.55 -17.18
C PRO A 140 4.38 -8.90 -18.52
N GLU A 141 5.39 -8.37 -19.22
CA GLU A 141 5.17 -7.63 -20.47
C GLU A 141 4.49 -8.46 -21.57
N HIS A 142 4.73 -9.77 -21.61
CA HIS A 142 4.08 -10.66 -22.58
C HIS A 142 2.57 -10.83 -22.37
N ASP A 143 2.04 -10.48 -21.19
CA ASP A 143 0.60 -10.46 -20.92
C ASP A 143 -0.06 -9.13 -21.32
N VAL A 144 0.74 -8.11 -21.64
CA VAL A 144 0.28 -6.76 -21.94
C VAL A 144 -0.18 -6.68 -23.39
N MET A 145 -1.47 -6.90 -23.58
CA MET A 145 -2.13 -6.89 -24.88
C MET A 145 -2.90 -5.60 -25.15
N GLY A 146 -3.43 -5.49 -26.35
CA GLY A 146 -4.32 -4.42 -26.75
C GLY A 146 -3.63 -3.25 -27.44
N ARG A 147 -4.40 -2.19 -27.65
CA ARG A 147 -4.01 -1.03 -28.45
C ARG A 147 -3.27 -0.02 -27.59
N ASP A 148 -2.16 0.50 -28.12
CA ASP A 148 -1.35 1.52 -27.49
C ASP A 148 -2.11 2.84 -27.31
N GLY A 149 -1.75 3.56 -26.27
CA GLY A 149 -2.23 4.91 -26.01
C GLY A 149 -1.40 5.60 -24.94
N GLU A 150 -1.80 6.82 -24.63
CA GLU A 150 -1.16 7.61 -23.59
C GLU A 150 -2.21 8.27 -22.69
N VAL A 151 -1.90 8.34 -21.40
CA VAL A 151 -2.70 9.08 -20.41
C VAL A 151 -1.77 10.04 -19.66
N VAL A 152 -2.27 11.25 -19.41
CA VAL A 152 -1.59 12.21 -18.53
C VAL A 152 -2.20 12.09 -17.14
N PHE A 153 -1.38 11.66 -16.19
CA PHE A 153 -1.73 11.62 -14.78
C PHE A 153 -1.14 12.81 -14.04
N ARG A 154 -1.67 13.12 -12.86
CA ARG A 154 -1.10 14.11 -11.95
C ARG A 154 -0.90 13.54 -10.56
N PHE A 155 0.31 13.72 -10.05
CA PHE A 155 0.65 13.55 -8.64
C PHE A 155 0.51 14.88 -7.93
N GLU A 156 -0.13 14.90 -6.76
CA GLU A 156 -0.42 16.09 -5.97
C GLU A 156 0.39 16.02 -4.67
N SER A 157 1.13 17.08 -4.35
CA SER A 157 1.90 17.21 -3.12
C SER A 157 1.75 18.61 -2.58
N GLY A 158 0.97 18.76 -1.49
CA GLY A 158 0.58 20.08 -1.00
C GLY A 158 -0.19 20.88 -2.07
N ASN A 159 0.32 22.06 -2.43
CA ASN A 159 -0.27 22.92 -3.45
C ASN A 159 0.32 22.68 -4.85
N GLU A 160 1.27 21.77 -5.00
CA GLU A 160 1.94 21.48 -6.26
C GLU A 160 1.36 20.24 -6.92
N GLY A 161 1.20 20.31 -8.25
CA GLY A 161 0.77 19.19 -9.08
C GLY A 161 1.80 18.91 -10.17
N LYS A 162 2.32 17.68 -10.22
CA LYS A 162 3.24 17.24 -11.28
C LYS A 162 2.51 16.37 -12.28
N ASP A 163 2.40 16.86 -13.51
CA ASP A 163 1.83 16.10 -14.64
C ASP A 163 2.87 15.11 -15.17
N ILE A 164 2.44 13.86 -15.36
CA ILE A 164 3.28 12.76 -15.83
C ILE A 164 2.52 12.02 -16.92
N GLN A 165 3.11 11.94 -18.10
CA GLN A 165 2.59 11.13 -19.19
C GLN A 165 3.04 9.68 -19.02
N LYS A 166 2.11 8.74 -19.17
CA LYS A 166 2.38 7.30 -19.10
C LYS A 166 1.86 6.59 -20.35
N ALA A 167 2.65 5.66 -20.85
CA ALA A 167 2.22 4.70 -21.84
C ALA A 167 1.17 3.77 -21.22
N VAL A 168 0.12 3.50 -21.98
CA VAL A 168 -0.97 2.61 -21.58
C VAL A 168 -1.33 1.68 -22.73
N ARG A 169 -1.93 0.54 -22.41
CA ARG A 169 -2.63 -0.29 -23.40
C ARG A 169 -4.05 -0.56 -22.95
N ILE A 170 -4.95 -0.68 -23.92
CA ILE A 170 -6.33 -1.10 -23.66
C ILE A 170 -6.61 -2.35 -24.47
N ASP A 171 -6.97 -3.39 -23.74
CA ASP A 171 -7.40 -4.66 -24.27
C ASP A 171 -8.92 -4.71 -24.21
N ASP A 172 -9.55 -4.51 -25.38
CA ASP A 172 -10.99 -4.49 -25.51
C ASP A 172 -11.62 -5.89 -25.34
N GLU A 173 -10.86 -6.96 -25.58
CA GLU A 173 -11.34 -8.34 -25.47
C GLU A 173 -11.38 -8.82 -24.01
N ARG A 174 -10.42 -8.38 -23.20
CA ARG A 174 -10.27 -8.79 -21.79
C ARG A 174 -10.71 -7.73 -20.78
N ASP A 175 -11.33 -6.65 -21.25
CA ASP A 175 -11.76 -5.50 -20.42
C ASP A 175 -10.64 -4.93 -19.53
N ALA A 176 -9.38 -4.97 -20.00
CA ALA A 176 -8.21 -4.62 -19.22
C ALA A 176 -7.58 -3.29 -19.64
N PHE A 177 -7.13 -2.52 -18.65
CA PHE A 177 -6.29 -1.34 -18.85
C PHE A 177 -4.92 -1.61 -18.27
N TYR A 178 -3.88 -1.43 -19.08
CA TYR A 178 -2.49 -1.58 -18.66
C TYR A 178 -1.85 -0.20 -18.58
N VAL A 179 -1.09 0.06 -17.53
CA VAL A 179 -0.30 1.28 -17.38
C VAL A 179 1.14 0.94 -17.06
N GLN A 180 2.07 1.56 -17.80
CA GLN A 180 3.49 1.38 -17.56
C GLN A 180 3.97 2.25 -16.40
N THR A 181 4.74 1.65 -15.50
CA THR A 181 5.38 2.36 -14.39
C THR A 181 6.62 3.13 -14.87
N ALA A 182 7.15 4.04 -14.04
CA ALA A 182 8.39 4.78 -14.41
C ALA A 182 9.60 3.86 -14.65
N GLN A 183 9.60 2.66 -14.06
CA GLN A 183 10.68 1.70 -14.13
C GLN A 183 10.48 0.65 -15.24
N GLY A 184 9.53 0.87 -16.16
CA GLY A 184 9.32 0.02 -17.34
C GLY A 184 8.38 -1.18 -17.15
N GLY A 185 8.11 -1.61 -15.91
CA GLY A 185 7.15 -2.69 -15.63
C GLY A 185 5.69 -2.25 -15.80
N TRP A 186 4.79 -3.22 -15.99
CA TRP A 186 3.37 -2.98 -16.29
C TRP A 186 2.44 -3.37 -15.15
N VAL A 187 1.35 -2.61 -15.04
CA VAL A 187 0.25 -2.87 -14.09
C VAL A 187 -1.04 -3.02 -14.87
N ARG A 188 -1.75 -4.12 -14.65
CA ARG A 188 -3.12 -4.34 -15.13
C ARG A 188 -4.11 -3.81 -14.10
N VAL A 189 -5.09 -3.03 -14.56
CA VAL A 189 -6.21 -2.52 -13.76
C VAL A 189 -7.49 -3.04 -14.40
N LYS A 190 -8.33 -3.73 -13.61
CA LYS A 190 -9.58 -4.33 -14.13
C LYS A 190 -10.78 -3.42 -13.97
N SER A 191 -10.87 -2.68 -12.87
CA SER A 191 -11.99 -1.78 -12.62
C SER A 191 -11.53 -0.43 -12.06
N VAL A 192 -12.32 0.59 -12.36
CA VAL A 192 -12.05 1.96 -11.93
C VAL A 192 -13.32 2.65 -11.47
N LYS A 193 -13.16 3.63 -10.57
CA LYS A 193 -14.21 4.59 -10.25
C LYS A 193 -13.69 6.00 -10.54
N VAL A 194 -14.31 6.65 -11.51
CA VAL A 194 -14.01 8.04 -11.88
C VAL A 194 -14.92 8.95 -11.06
N ASP A 195 -14.40 10.10 -10.65
CA ASP A 195 -15.18 11.10 -9.92
C ASP A 195 -16.49 11.47 -10.66
N GLY A 196 -17.59 11.52 -9.91
CA GLY A 196 -18.95 11.68 -10.42
C GLY A 196 -19.55 10.48 -11.16
N LYS A 197 -18.91 9.29 -11.14
CA LYS A 197 -19.42 8.07 -11.77
C LYS A 197 -19.46 6.88 -10.82
N THR A 198 -20.25 5.87 -11.19
CA THR A 198 -20.22 4.54 -10.55
C THR A 198 -18.98 3.77 -10.97
N THR A 199 -18.66 2.70 -10.23
CA THR A 199 -17.57 1.79 -10.61
C THR A 199 -17.90 1.13 -11.95
N GLN A 200 -16.87 0.99 -12.79
CA GLN A 200 -16.98 0.48 -14.15
C GLN A 200 -15.71 -0.30 -14.52
N THR A 201 -15.76 -1.10 -15.59
CA THR A 201 -14.55 -1.73 -16.13
C THR A 201 -13.54 -0.66 -16.52
N ALA A 202 -12.25 -0.96 -16.33
CA ALA A 202 -11.18 -0.01 -16.59
C ALA A 202 -11.17 0.43 -18.06
N ARG A 203 -11.46 -0.48 -18.99
CA ARG A 203 -11.67 -0.18 -20.41
C ARG A 203 -12.65 0.98 -20.65
N ILE A 204 -13.83 0.93 -20.02
CA ILE A 204 -14.87 1.95 -20.20
C ILE A 204 -14.49 3.23 -19.43
N GLY A 205 -13.99 3.09 -18.20
CA GLY A 205 -13.71 4.23 -17.32
C GLY A 205 -12.54 5.07 -17.77
N MET A 206 -11.54 4.43 -18.36
CA MET A 206 -10.34 5.13 -18.83
C MET A 206 -10.50 5.78 -20.19
N ARG A 207 -11.58 5.49 -20.94
CA ARG A 207 -11.77 5.93 -22.33
C ARG A 207 -11.69 7.45 -22.51
N GLU A 208 -12.20 8.25 -21.56
CA GLU A 208 -12.20 9.73 -21.68
C GLU A 208 -10.82 10.38 -21.46
N PHE A 209 -9.84 9.60 -20.97
CA PHE A 209 -8.49 10.06 -20.62
C PHE A 209 -7.42 9.70 -21.64
N LEU A 210 -7.77 8.83 -22.61
CA LEU A 210 -6.84 8.40 -23.65
C LEU A 210 -6.58 9.52 -24.65
N LYS A 211 -5.30 9.82 -24.87
CA LYS A 211 -4.88 10.55 -26.06
C LYS A 211 -4.91 9.61 -27.26
N LYS A 212 -5.45 10.10 -28.37
CA LYS A 212 -5.23 9.44 -29.67
C LYS A 212 -3.78 9.70 -30.06
N MET A 213 -3.00 8.64 -30.28
CA MET A 213 -1.73 8.78 -30.97
C MET A 213 -2.03 9.18 -32.42
N LYS A 214 -1.34 10.22 -32.91
CA LYS A 214 -1.43 10.67 -34.29
C LYS A 214 -0.67 9.74 -35.21
#